data_AF-A0A9X2I7S8-F1
#
_entry.id   AF-A0A9X2I7S8-F1
#
_cell.length_a   1.000
_cell.length_b   1.000
_cell.length_c   1.000
_cell.angle_alpha   90.00
_cell.angle_beta   90.00
_cell.angle_gamma   90.00
#
_symmetry.space_group_name_H-M   'P 1'
#
loop_
_entity.id
_entity.type
_entity.pdbx_description
1 polymer ?
#
loop_
_entity_poly.entity_id
_entity_poly.type
_entity_poly.pdbx_seq_one_letter_code
_entity_poly.pdbx_strand_id
1 'polypeptide(L)' 'MLYSATLGATIIYTTEEGPAPRLKIYQGPLTLEKGKMTIRAKAVRIGFKNSEELVSTFVVE' A
#
# COMPACT_ATOMS: atom_id res chain seq x y z
N MET A 1 -7.37 8.59 1.15
CA MET A 1 -7.90 7.49 1.99
C MET A 1 -7.72 6.20 1.20
N LEU A 2 -7.00 5.19 1.71
CA LEU A 2 -6.97 3.88 1.04
C LEU A 2 -8.24 3.09 1.43
N TYR A 3 -8.94 2.53 0.44
CA TYR A 3 -10.22 1.85 0.60
C TYR A 3 -10.22 0.49 -0.14
N SER A 4 -10.92 -0.50 0.42
CA SER A 4 -11.19 -1.78 -0.23
C SER A 4 -12.70 -2.03 -0.27
N ALA A 5 -13.23 -2.39 -1.44
CA ALA A 5 -14.64 -2.74 -1.62
C ALA A 5 -15.02 -4.06 -0.95
N THR A 6 -14.04 -4.90 -0.60
CA THR A 6 -14.26 -6.20 0.05
C THR A 6 -14.20 -6.05 1.56
N LEU A 7 -15.33 -6.24 2.24
CA LEU A 7 -15.39 -6.20 3.72
C LEU A 7 -14.42 -7.20 4.33
N GLY A 8 -13.64 -6.79 5.33
CA GLY A 8 -12.66 -7.66 6.00
C GLY A 8 -11.38 -7.91 5.20
N ALA A 9 -11.18 -7.22 4.08
CA ALA A 9 -9.86 -7.16 3.43
C ALA A 9 -8.98 -6.13 4.13
N THR A 10 -7.70 -6.48 4.30
CA THR A 10 -6.68 -5.61 4.86
C THR A 10 -5.87 -5.00 3.72
N ILE A 11 -5.66 -3.69 3.76
CA ILE A 11 -4.81 -3.02 2.79
C ILE A 11 -3.38 -3.07 3.31
N ILE A 12 -2.49 -3.63 2.50
CA ILE A 12 -1.05 -3.61 2.75
C ILE A 12 -0.37 -2.75 1.71
N TYR A 13 0.71 -2.08 2.11
CA TYR A 13 1.46 -1.19 1.26
C TYR A 13 2.96 -1.32 1.51
N THR A 14 3.76 -0.86 0.55
CA THR A 14 5.19 -0.71 0.69
C THR A 14 5.67 0.55 -0.01
N THR A 15 6.76 1.10 0.52
CA THR A 15 7.47 2.24 -0.05
C THR A 15 8.85 1.86 -0.57
N GLU A 16 9.21 0.57 -0.45
CA GLU A 16 10.49 0.03 -0.90
C GLU A 16 10.38 -0.52 -2.32
N GLU A 17 11.44 -0.36 -3.09
CA GLU A 17 11.59 -0.97 -4.41
C GLU A 17 12.45 -2.23 -4.31
N GLY A 18 12.16 -3.24 -5.14
CA GLY A 18 12.95 -4.47 -5.21
C GLY A 18 12.12 -5.76 -5.15
N PRO A 19 12.79 -6.93 -5.17
CA PRO A 19 12.14 -8.24 -5.24
C PRO A 19 11.47 -8.69 -3.93
N ALA A 20 11.88 -8.13 -2.79
CA ALA A 20 11.36 -8.49 -1.46
C ALA A 20 11.11 -7.23 -0.60
N PRO A 21 10.15 -6.37 -1.00
CA PRO A 21 9.89 -5.13 -0.30
C PRO A 21 9.23 -5.40 1.06
N ARG A 22 9.57 -4.62 2.09
CA ARG A 22 8.91 -4.72 3.39
C ARG A 22 7.46 -4.24 3.27
N LEU A 23 6.53 -5.13 3.57
CA LEU A 23 5.09 -4.85 3.55
C LEU A 23 4.65 -4.31 4.91
N LYS A 24 3.89 -3.23 4.90
CA LYS A 24 3.27 -2.59 6.07
C LYS A 24 1.76 -2.66 5.94
N ILE A 25 1.05 -2.76 7.06
CA ILE A 25 -0.41 -2.74 7.07
C ILE A 25 -0.89 -1.29 7.16
N TYR A 26 -1.84 -0.90 6.32
CA TYR A 26 -2.46 0.42 6.39
C TYR A 26 -3.41 0.49 7.58
N GLN A 27 -3.05 1.26 8.61
CA GLN A 27 -3.83 1.43 9.85
C GLN A 27 -4.23 2.88 10.13
N GLY A 28 -3.85 3.82 9.27
CA GLY A 28 -4.10 5.25 9.49
C GLY A 28 -3.45 6.14 8.43
N PRO A 29 -3.45 7.45 8.63
CA PRO A 29 -2.77 8.40 7.76
C PRO A 29 -1.30 8.01 7.56
N LEU A 30 -0.82 8.06 6.32
CA LEU A 30 0.57 7.76 6.00
C LEU A 30 1.39 9.05 6.03
N THR A 31 2.34 9.14 6.95
CA THR A 31 3.33 10.23 6.94
C THR A 31 4.35 9.94 5.86
N LEU A 32 4.41 10.81 4.85
CA LEU A 32 5.42 10.75 3.80
C LEU A 32 6.56 11.70 4.18
N GLU A 33 7.80 11.25 4.05
CA GLU A 33 8.96 12.14 4.20
C GLU A 33 9.12 13.03 2.97
N LYS A 34 9.83 14.16 3.14
CA LYS A 34 10.13 15.06 2.02
C LYS A 34 10.94 14.34 0.95
N GLY A 35 10.60 14.60 -0.31
CA GLY A 35 11.19 13.96 -1.48
C GLY A 35 10.17 13.16 -2.30
N LYS A 36 10.70 12.34 -3.23
CA LYS A 36 9.91 11.48 -4.11
C LYS A 36 9.78 10.10 -3.47
N MET A 37 8.56 9.65 -3.22
CA MET A 37 8.28 8.32 -2.67
C MET A 37 7.27 7.57 -3.52
N THR A 38 7.62 6.34 -3.90
CA THR A 38 6.72 5.43 -4.61
C THR A 38 5.99 4.57 -3.58
N ILE A 39 4.67 4.59 -3.57
CA ILE A 39 3.83 3.71 -2.75
C ILE A 39 3.23 2.65 -3.65
N ARG A 40 3.37 1.38 -3.24
CA ARG A 40 2.68 0.24 -3.83
C ARG A 40 1.71 -0.31 -2.81
N ALA A 41 0.45 -0.49 -3.16
CA ALA A 41 -0.58 -0.97 -2.25
C ALA A 41 -1.46 -2.05 -2.89
N LYS A 42 -1.94 -2.99 -2.08
CA LYS A 42 -2.91 -4.01 -2.47
C LYS A 42 -3.79 -4.43 -1.30
N ALA A 43 -5.00 -4.89 -1.61
CA ALA A 43 -5.90 -5.47 -0.64
C ALA A 43 -5.70 -7.00 -0.58
N VAL A 44 -5.63 -7.53 0.65
CA VAL A 44 -5.40 -8.94 0.95
C VAL A 44 -6.47 -9.43 1.91
N ARG A 45 -7.02 -10.61 1.64
CA ARG A 45 -7.93 -11.32 2.54
C ARG A 45 -7.66 -12.82 2.47
N ILE A 46 -7.58 -13.48 3.62
CA ILE A 46 -7.35 -14.93 3.69
C ILE A 46 -8.46 -15.66 2.92
N GLY A 47 -8.07 -16.58 2.04
CA GLY A 47 -8.99 -17.34 1.19
C GLY A 47 -9.47 -16.61 -0.08
N PHE A 48 -9.01 -15.38 -0.32
CA PHE A 48 -9.31 -14.62 -1.54
C PHE A 48 -8.04 -14.35 -2.34
N LYS A 49 -8.19 -14.20 -3.66
CA LYS A 49 -7.13 -13.66 -4.51
C LYS A 49 -6.86 -12.21 -4.10
N ASN A 50 -5.58 -11.84 -4.01
CA ASN A 50 -5.19 -10.45 -3.76
C ASN A 50 -5.73 -9.53 -4.86
N SER A 51 -6.01 -8.27 -4.51
CA SER A 51 -6.31 -7.25 -5.52
C SER A 51 -5.10 -7.01 -6.43
N GLU A 52 -5.35 -6.30 -7.52
CA GLU A 52 -4.27 -5.69 -8.30
C GLU A 52 -3.41 -4.78 -7.41
N GLU A 53 -2.11 -4.75 -7.73
CA GLU A 53 -1.17 -3.87 -7.05
C GLU A 53 -1.25 -2.48 -7.68
N LEU A 54 -1.62 -1.50 -6.87
CA LEU A 54 -1.68 -0.11 -7.27
C LEU A 54 -0.37 0.58 -6.92
N VAL A 55 0.25 1.22 -7.91
CA VAL A 55 1.49 1.96 -7.75
C VAL A 55 1.19 3.45 -7.94
N SER A 56 1.65 4.27 -7.00
CA SER A 56 1.51 5.72 -7.08
C SER A 56 2.73 6.41 -6.50
N THR A 57 3.21 7.42 -7.20
CA THR A 57 4.39 8.19 -6.80
C THR A 57 3.96 9.54 -6.28
N PHE A 58 4.43 9.88 -5.08
CA PHE A 58 4.14 11.13 -4.40
C PHE A 58 5.42 11.94 -4.27
N VAL A 59 5.32 13.24 -4.47
CA VAL A 59 6.41 14.19 -4.24
C VAL A 59 5.95 15.13 -3.13
N VAL A 60 6.68 15.14 -2.02
CA VAL A 60 6.41 16.00 -0.87
C VAL A 60 7.53 17.03 -0.74
N GLU A 61 7.18 18.31 -0.83
CA GLU A 61 8.12 19.44 -0.76
C GLU A 61 8.39 19.94 0.67
#